data_AF-A0A8J8AYR0-F1
#
_entry.id   AF-A0A8J8AYR0-F1
#
_cell.length_a   1.000
_cell.length_b   1.000
_cell.length_c   1.000
_cell.angle_alpha   90.00
_cell.angle_beta   90.00
_cell.angle_gamma   90.00
#
_symmetry.space_group_name_H-M   'P 1'
#
loop_
_entity.id
_entity.type
_entity.pdbx_description
1 polymer ?
#
loop_
_entity_poly.entity_id
_entity_poly.type
_entity_poly.pdbx_seq_one_letter_code
_entity_poly.pdbx_strand_id
1 'polypeptide(L)'
;MIHPTAQIDPAAELGADVHVGAFSVIGANVRIGDGTHIGAHCVVLGPTRIGRDNRVHAFAAIGGDAQDKKFHGERAELVIGDRNHIREFVTINRGTEGGGGITRIGDDNWIQAYAHVAHDCCVGNHVIMSNNATIAGHVEVGDHAILSGFAGVHQFCRIGAHAFIGMGCLVNGDVPPFVMVADEYGRPRGINAEGLKRRGFDAERIGAIRRAYRTLYMSGLPRAEAMTALHAALHVIDGRSHEAMIAADVVLLASGTAALEAMLAKRPTVVGYRIAPSTHFLVRRLGMLKIQRYSLPNVLADAEVIPELMQDDCTGPRLAEAVARWFEHPEEAAALVPVFRAQHERLRRDADRLAADAVVDLVEAP
;
A
#
# COMPACT_ATOMS: atom_id res chain seq x y z
N MET A 1 -16.78 -27.03 18.82
CA MET A 1 -17.19 -28.46 19.02
C MET A 1 -16.39 -29.36 18.08
N ILE A 2 -15.71 -30.37 18.60
CA ILE A 2 -14.89 -31.31 17.82
C ILE A 2 -15.66 -32.62 17.67
N HIS A 3 -15.88 -33.09 16.45
CA HIS A 3 -16.55 -34.35 16.20
C HIS A 3 -15.67 -35.54 16.66
N PRO A 4 -16.21 -36.60 17.30
CA PRO A 4 -15.42 -37.71 17.83
C PRO A 4 -14.58 -38.48 16.80
N THR A 5 -14.94 -38.40 15.52
CA THR A 5 -14.20 -39.05 14.42
C THR A 5 -13.16 -38.15 13.75
N ALA A 6 -13.02 -36.89 14.18
CA ALA A 6 -11.94 -36.04 13.73
C ALA A 6 -10.61 -36.55 14.31
N GLN A 7 -9.58 -36.64 13.46
CA GLN A 7 -8.23 -36.99 13.88
C GLN A 7 -7.42 -35.71 14.02
N ILE A 8 -7.00 -35.41 15.24
CA ILE A 8 -6.26 -34.19 15.56
C ILE A 8 -4.93 -34.62 16.17
N ASP A 9 -3.84 -34.21 15.53
CA ASP A 9 -2.50 -34.45 16.03
C ASP A 9 -2.28 -33.75 17.38
N PRO A 10 -1.61 -34.38 18.37
CA PRO A 10 -1.36 -33.77 19.68
C PRO A 10 -0.58 -32.46 19.64
N ALA A 11 0.20 -32.20 18.58
CA ALA A 11 0.94 -30.96 18.40
C ALA A 11 0.13 -29.86 17.67
N ALA A 12 -1.14 -30.10 17.35
CA ALA A 12 -2.02 -29.07 16.81
C ALA A 12 -2.53 -28.14 17.92
N GLU A 13 -2.59 -26.84 17.64
CA GLU A 13 -3.10 -25.81 18.55
C GLU A 13 -4.45 -25.30 18.04
N LEU A 14 -5.52 -25.52 18.80
CA LEU A 14 -6.87 -25.02 18.47
C LEU A 14 -7.28 -23.92 19.45
N GLY A 15 -7.76 -22.80 18.91
CA GLY A 15 -8.28 -21.67 19.68
C GLY A 15 -9.65 -21.94 20.32
N ALA A 16 -10.21 -20.90 20.94
CA ALA A 16 -11.53 -20.94 21.55
C ALA A 16 -12.63 -21.14 20.49
N ASP A 17 -13.67 -21.90 20.84
CA ASP A 17 -14.84 -22.11 19.98
C ASP A 17 -14.53 -22.65 18.57
N VAL A 18 -13.40 -23.35 18.39
CA VAL A 18 -13.10 -24.04 17.13
C VAL A 18 -14.04 -25.22 16.93
N HIS A 19 -14.50 -25.38 15.69
CA HIS A 19 -15.30 -26.52 15.25
C HIS A 19 -14.55 -27.37 14.24
N VAL A 20 -14.55 -28.70 14.44
CA VAL A 20 -13.95 -29.66 13.51
C VAL A 20 -14.96 -30.76 13.19
N GLY A 21 -15.32 -30.86 11.92
CA GLY A 21 -16.31 -31.80 11.41
C GLY A 21 -15.82 -33.25 11.38
N ALA A 22 -16.76 -34.17 11.14
CA ALA A 22 -16.51 -35.61 11.11
C ALA A 22 -15.45 -35.97 10.05
N PHE A 23 -14.59 -36.94 10.39
CA PHE A 23 -13.60 -37.52 9.49
C PHE A 23 -12.57 -36.53 8.92
N SER A 24 -12.42 -35.37 9.55
CA SER A 24 -11.37 -34.40 9.21
C SER A 24 -10.06 -34.74 9.90
N VAL A 25 -8.95 -34.42 9.26
CA VAL A 25 -7.59 -34.63 9.77
C VAL A 25 -6.92 -33.28 9.97
N ILE A 26 -6.47 -33.01 11.19
CA ILE A 26 -5.65 -31.85 11.54
C ILE A 26 -4.26 -32.38 11.93
N GLY A 27 -3.26 -32.13 11.09
CA GLY A 27 -1.89 -32.62 11.27
C GLY A 27 -1.07 -31.85 12.31
N ALA A 28 0.15 -32.34 12.58
CA ALA A 28 1.10 -31.70 13.46
C ALA A 28 1.46 -30.28 12.99
N ASN A 29 1.77 -29.39 13.94
CA ASN A 29 2.16 -27.99 13.68
C ASN A 29 1.08 -27.16 12.94
N VAL A 30 -0.18 -27.54 13.07
CA VAL A 30 -1.32 -26.73 12.63
C VAL A 30 -1.79 -25.86 13.79
N ARG A 31 -2.04 -24.58 13.52
CA ARG A 31 -2.65 -23.63 14.47
C ARG A 31 -3.93 -23.07 13.88
N ILE A 32 -5.04 -23.17 14.59
CA ILE A 32 -6.36 -22.70 14.15
C ILE A 32 -6.87 -21.66 15.16
N GLY A 33 -7.14 -20.45 14.69
CA GLY A 33 -7.64 -19.35 15.52
C GLY A 33 -9.10 -19.51 15.93
N ASP A 34 -9.48 -18.69 16.90
CA ASP A 34 -10.79 -18.70 17.56
C ASP A 34 -11.97 -18.62 16.57
N GLY A 35 -13.07 -19.31 16.86
CA GLY A 35 -14.31 -19.26 16.07
C GLY A 35 -14.25 -19.93 14.70
N THR A 36 -13.07 -20.38 14.25
CA THR A 36 -12.91 -21.05 12.95
C THR A 36 -13.61 -22.41 12.92
N HIS A 37 -14.30 -22.68 11.82
CA HIS A 37 -15.00 -23.95 11.57
C HIS A 37 -14.40 -24.69 10.38
N ILE A 38 -13.84 -25.85 10.68
CA ILE A 38 -13.40 -26.86 9.71
C ILE A 38 -14.52 -27.88 9.48
N GLY A 39 -14.98 -28.00 8.22
CA GLY A 39 -16.03 -28.92 7.80
C GLY A 39 -15.64 -30.39 7.94
N ALA A 40 -16.50 -31.29 7.47
CA ALA A 40 -16.23 -32.73 7.46
C ALA A 40 -15.29 -33.12 6.32
N HIS A 41 -14.52 -34.20 6.49
CA HIS A 41 -13.59 -34.71 5.47
C HIS A 41 -12.54 -33.70 4.98
N CYS A 42 -12.22 -32.67 5.76
CA CYS A 42 -11.13 -31.76 5.45
C CYS A 42 -9.80 -32.37 5.86
N VAL A 43 -8.73 -32.03 5.15
CA VAL A 43 -7.36 -32.36 5.55
C VAL A 43 -6.59 -31.06 5.69
N VAL A 44 -6.08 -30.79 6.88
CA VAL A 44 -5.26 -29.60 7.19
C VAL A 44 -3.91 -30.07 7.69
N LEU A 45 -2.84 -29.80 6.93
CA LEU A 45 -1.49 -30.27 7.22
C LEU A 45 -0.58 -29.10 7.60
N GLY A 46 0.26 -29.29 8.61
CA GLY A 46 1.19 -28.26 9.07
C GLY A 46 2.61 -28.41 8.49
N PRO A 47 3.44 -27.35 8.50
CA PRO A 47 3.21 -26.10 9.24
C PRO A 47 2.16 -25.17 8.60
N THR A 48 1.06 -24.92 9.31
CA THR A 48 -0.06 -24.09 8.81
C THR A 48 -0.65 -23.29 9.95
N ARG A 49 -0.85 -21.99 9.74
CA ARG A 49 -1.61 -21.11 10.64
C ARG A 49 -2.87 -20.62 9.93
N ILE A 50 -4.02 -20.82 10.55
CA ILE A 50 -5.32 -20.31 10.13
C ILE A 50 -5.78 -19.34 11.21
N GLY A 51 -6.20 -18.14 10.82
CA GLY A 51 -6.72 -17.12 11.72
C GLY A 51 -8.10 -17.43 12.29
N ARG A 52 -8.82 -16.38 12.67
CA ARG A 52 -10.12 -16.43 13.34
C ARG A 52 -11.29 -16.43 12.37
N ASP A 53 -12.42 -16.98 12.83
CA ASP A 53 -13.72 -16.88 12.15
C ASP A 53 -13.71 -17.35 10.69
N ASN A 54 -12.78 -18.24 10.33
CA ASN A 54 -12.74 -18.82 9.00
C ASN A 54 -13.79 -19.92 8.87
N ARG A 55 -14.35 -20.07 7.67
CA ARG A 55 -15.26 -21.16 7.34
C ARG A 55 -14.69 -22.03 6.23
N VAL A 56 -14.21 -23.22 6.60
CA VAL A 56 -13.69 -24.23 5.67
C VAL A 56 -14.75 -25.30 5.45
N HIS A 57 -15.16 -25.49 4.20
CA HIS A 57 -16.16 -26.48 3.80
C HIS A 57 -15.53 -27.84 3.52
N ALA A 58 -16.41 -28.84 3.42
CA ALA A 58 -16.02 -30.24 3.31
C ALA A 58 -15.07 -30.50 2.13
N PHE A 59 -14.19 -31.49 2.31
CA PHE A 59 -13.23 -31.94 1.29
C PHE A 59 -12.17 -30.92 0.87
N ALA A 60 -12.02 -29.79 1.59
CA ALA A 60 -10.88 -28.90 1.39
C ALA A 60 -9.57 -29.57 1.85
N ALA A 61 -8.50 -29.41 1.06
CA ALA A 61 -7.15 -29.86 1.38
C ALA A 61 -6.23 -28.63 1.54
N ILE A 62 -5.83 -28.36 2.79
CA ILE A 62 -5.18 -27.13 3.19
C ILE A 62 -3.79 -27.45 3.74
N GLY A 63 -2.78 -26.72 3.27
CA GLY A 63 -1.41 -26.83 3.74
C GLY A 63 -0.69 -28.08 3.26
N GLY A 64 -1.11 -28.69 2.14
CA GLY A 64 -0.37 -29.79 1.51
C GLY A 64 0.95 -29.31 0.90
N ASP A 65 1.85 -30.25 0.62
CA ASP A 65 3.14 -29.97 -0.04
C ASP A 65 2.98 -29.28 -1.40
N ALA A 66 4.00 -28.51 -1.78
CA ALA A 66 4.05 -27.90 -3.10
C ALA A 66 4.04 -28.98 -4.20
N GLN A 67 3.34 -28.71 -5.30
CA GLN A 67 3.38 -29.54 -6.51
C GLN A 67 4.59 -29.18 -7.42
N ASP A 68 5.65 -28.63 -6.84
CA ASP A 68 6.92 -28.38 -7.52
C ASP A 68 7.81 -29.63 -7.40
N LYS A 69 8.37 -30.09 -8.53
CA LYS A 69 9.30 -31.22 -8.55
C LYS A 69 10.59 -30.97 -7.76
N LYS A 70 10.89 -29.69 -7.48
CA LYS A 70 12.05 -29.27 -6.67
C LYS A 70 11.77 -29.30 -5.16
N PHE A 71 10.52 -29.51 -4.75
CA PHE A 71 10.18 -29.66 -3.34
C PHE A 71 10.67 -31.02 -2.85
N HIS A 72 11.48 -31.01 -1.80
CA HIS A 72 12.15 -32.19 -1.25
C HIS A 72 11.84 -32.39 0.24
N GLY A 73 10.76 -31.76 0.72
CA GLY A 73 10.36 -31.82 2.13
C GLY A 73 11.04 -30.76 3.00
N GLU A 74 11.58 -29.70 2.37
CA GLU A 74 12.02 -28.52 3.10
C GLU A 74 10.89 -27.95 3.96
N ARG A 75 11.26 -27.20 5.01
CA ARG A 75 10.27 -26.53 5.84
C ARG A 75 9.65 -25.38 5.06
N ALA A 76 8.36 -25.53 4.74
CA ALA A 76 7.53 -24.48 4.18
C ALA A 76 6.26 -24.32 5.02
N GLU A 77 5.68 -23.12 4.98
CA GLU A 77 4.54 -22.74 5.80
C GLU A 77 3.36 -22.27 4.94
N LEU A 78 2.16 -22.35 5.51
CA LEU A 78 0.97 -21.68 5.02
C LEU A 78 0.41 -20.77 6.11
N VAL A 79 0.08 -19.54 5.76
CA VAL A 79 -0.61 -18.59 6.64
C VAL A 79 -1.88 -18.10 5.98
N ILE A 80 -3.02 -18.36 6.63
CA ILE A 80 -4.35 -17.87 6.26
C ILE A 80 -4.80 -16.92 7.37
N GLY A 81 -5.26 -15.72 6.98
CA GLY A 81 -5.80 -14.72 7.87
C GLY A 81 -7.18 -15.07 8.41
N ASP A 82 -8.02 -14.07 8.58
CA ASP A 82 -9.30 -14.14 9.28
C ASP A 82 -10.51 -14.08 8.31
N ARG A 83 -11.66 -14.62 8.75
CA ARG A 83 -12.98 -14.46 8.09
C ARG A 83 -13.04 -14.93 6.62
N ASN A 84 -12.12 -15.80 6.22
CA ASN A 84 -12.14 -16.38 4.88
C ASN A 84 -13.20 -17.48 4.78
N HIS A 85 -13.84 -17.56 3.62
CA HIS A 85 -14.74 -18.64 3.27
C HIS A 85 -14.09 -19.51 2.20
N ILE A 86 -13.74 -20.74 2.59
CA ILE A 86 -13.03 -21.71 1.77
C ILE A 86 -14.00 -22.84 1.46
N ARG A 87 -14.42 -22.94 0.20
CA ARG A 87 -15.46 -23.85 -0.25
C ARG A 87 -14.93 -25.26 -0.53
N GLU A 88 -15.83 -26.11 -0.99
CA GLU A 88 -15.61 -27.54 -1.17
C GLU A 88 -14.48 -27.81 -2.18
N PHE A 89 -13.66 -28.82 -1.91
CA PHE A 89 -12.57 -29.24 -2.82
C PHE A 89 -11.52 -28.18 -3.13
N VAL A 90 -11.44 -27.09 -2.35
CA VAL A 90 -10.36 -26.12 -2.48
C VAL A 90 -9.04 -26.77 -2.06
N THR A 91 -7.98 -26.46 -2.80
CA THR A 91 -6.62 -26.91 -2.51
C THR A 91 -5.69 -25.71 -2.30
N ILE A 92 -4.93 -25.71 -1.20
CA ILE A 92 -4.00 -24.63 -0.85
C ILE A 92 -2.68 -25.27 -0.42
N ASN A 93 -1.61 -24.99 -1.16
CA ASN A 93 -0.29 -25.55 -0.85
C ASN A 93 0.57 -24.59 -0.03
N ARG A 94 1.46 -25.17 0.77
CA ARG A 94 2.53 -24.43 1.46
C ARG A 94 3.55 -23.92 0.43
N GLY A 95 4.43 -23.02 0.87
CA GLY A 95 5.50 -22.51 0.02
C GLY A 95 6.58 -23.53 -0.34
N THR A 96 7.69 -23.03 -0.88
CA THR A 96 8.93 -23.75 -1.17
C THR A 96 10.12 -22.92 -0.71
N GLU A 97 11.28 -23.53 -0.45
CA GLU A 97 12.47 -22.77 -0.05
C GLU A 97 12.84 -21.69 -1.10
N GLY A 98 12.69 -22.01 -2.38
CA GLY A 98 12.97 -21.10 -3.49
C GLY A 98 12.02 -19.91 -3.62
N GLY A 99 10.81 -20.00 -3.05
CA GLY A 99 9.77 -18.95 -3.11
C GLY A 99 9.61 -18.12 -1.84
N GLY A 100 10.50 -18.29 -0.86
CA GLY A 100 10.43 -17.62 0.43
C GLY A 100 9.79 -18.47 1.54
N GLY A 101 9.48 -19.73 1.25
CA GLY A 101 9.07 -20.74 2.22
C GLY A 101 7.64 -20.58 2.74
N ILE A 102 6.81 -19.74 2.10
CA ILE A 102 5.50 -19.39 2.65
C ILE A 102 4.47 -19.01 1.59
N THR A 103 3.31 -19.65 1.65
CA THR A 103 2.09 -19.18 1.00
C THR A 103 1.28 -18.34 1.99
N ARG A 104 0.79 -17.17 1.57
CA ARG A 104 -0.01 -16.26 2.40
C ARG A 104 -1.36 -15.96 1.76
N ILE A 105 -2.41 -16.01 2.56
CA ILE A 105 -3.76 -15.57 2.23
C ILE A 105 -4.22 -14.61 3.33
N GLY A 106 -4.67 -13.41 2.96
CA GLY A 106 -5.16 -12.41 3.89
C GLY A 106 -6.56 -12.72 4.43
N ASP A 107 -7.37 -11.67 4.55
CA ASP A 107 -8.64 -11.69 5.26
C ASP A 107 -9.85 -11.56 4.32
N ASP A 108 -11.01 -12.00 4.82
CA ASP A 108 -12.32 -11.74 4.21
C ASP A 108 -12.43 -12.20 2.74
N ASN A 109 -11.66 -13.23 2.35
CA ASN A 109 -11.67 -13.78 1.00
C ASN A 109 -12.80 -14.80 0.81
N TRP A 110 -13.31 -14.87 -0.41
CA TRP A 110 -14.31 -15.85 -0.84
C TRP A 110 -13.72 -16.78 -1.89
N ILE A 111 -13.24 -17.95 -1.45
CA ILE A 111 -12.56 -18.95 -2.26
C ILE A 111 -13.54 -20.10 -2.54
N GLN A 112 -14.09 -20.12 -3.74
CA GLN A 112 -15.17 -21.01 -4.14
C GLN A 112 -14.67 -22.40 -4.55
N ALA A 113 -15.62 -23.30 -4.81
CA ALA A 113 -15.35 -24.72 -4.91
C ALA A 113 -14.33 -25.04 -6.02
N TYR A 114 -13.47 -26.01 -5.77
CA TYR A 114 -12.40 -26.44 -6.68
C TYR A 114 -11.35 -25.38 -7.03
N ALA A 115 -11.32 -24.23 -6.35
CA ALA A 115 -10.24 -23.29 -6.54
C ALA A 115 -8.90 -23.87 -6.05
N HIS A 116 -7.82 -23.43 -6.67
CA HIS A 116 -6.46 -23.86 -6.33
C HIS A 116 -5.56 -22.66 -6.08
N VAL A 117 -4.85 -22.70 -4.95
CA VAL A 117 -3.77 -21.77 -4.59
C VAL A 117 -2.48 -22.57 -4.46
N ALA A 118 -1.59 -22.39 -5.43
CA ALA A 118 -0.29 -23.07 -5.44
C ALA A 118 0.68 -22.51 -4.38
N HIS A 119 1.88 -23.08 -4.36
CA HIS A 119 2.95 -22.68 -3.47
C HIS A 119 3.39 -21.21 -3.67
N ASP A 120 3.82 -20.59 -2.58
CA ASP A 120 4.44 -19.25 -2.55
C ASP A 120 3.55 -18.11 -3.06
N CYS A 121 2.24 -18.37 -3.19
CA CYS A 121 1.28 -17.33 -3.56
C CYS A 121 1.09 -16.34 -2.41
N CYS A 122 0.83 -15.08 -2.76
CA CYS A 122 0.44 -14.03 -1.83
C CYS A 122 -0.93 -13.48 -2.25
N VAL A 123 -1.99 -13.92 -1.58
CA VAL A 123 -3.37 -13.45 -1.80
C VAL A 123 -3.71 -12.42 -0.73
N GLY A 124 -4.17 -11.24 -1.15
CA GLY A 124 -4.58 -10.15 -0.29
C GLY A 124 -5.92 -10.38 0.40
N ASN A 125 -6.69 -9.31 0.56
CA ASN A 125 -7.95 -9.28 1.28
C ASN A 125 -9.15 -9.08 0.35
N HIS A 126 -10.33 -9.57 0.75
CA HIS A 126 -11.58 -9.39 -0.01
C HIS A 126 -11.51 -9.89 -1.48
N VAL A 127 -10.62 -10.84 -1.76
CA VAL A 127 -10.48 -11.49 -3.05
C VAL A 127 -11.61 -12.50 -3.25
N ILE A 128 -12.13 -12.56 -4.47
CA ILE A 128 -13.09 -13.59 -4.87
C ILE A 128 -12.41 -14.50 -5.88
N MET A 129 -12.21 -15.77 -5.51
CA MET A 129 -11.85 -16.83 -6.44
C MET A 129 -13.09 -17.66 -6.69
N SER A 130 -13.69 -17.50 -7.87
CA SER A 130 -14.89 -18.25 -8.25
C SER A 130 -14.57 -19.72 -8.54
N ASN A 131 -15.60 -20.54 -8.73
CA ASN A 131 -15.42 -21.99 -8.92
C ASN A 131 -14.31 -22.31 -9.94
N ASN A 132 -13.41 -23.23 -9.58
CA ASN A 132 -12.29 -23.67 -10.43
C ASN A 132 -11.27 -22.57 -10.81
N ALA A 133 -11.31 -21.38 -10.18
CA ALA A 133 -10.24 -20.40 -10.36
C ALA A 133 -8.92 -20.96 -9.80
N THR A 134 -7.88 -20.96 -10.62
CA THR A 134 -6.62 -21.63 -10.33
C THR A 134 -5.45 -20.66 -10.51
N ILE A 135 -4.65 -20.48 -9.47
CA ILE A 135 -3.40 -19.71 -9.54
C ILE A 135 -2.20 -20.64 -9.34
N ALA A 136 -1.24 -20.56 -10.25
CA ALA A 136 0.01 -21.31 -10.19
C ALA A 136 1.01 -20.66 -9.22
N GLY A 137 2.19 -21.27 -9.07
CA GLY A 137 3.17 -20.89 -8.04
C GLY A 137 3.60 -19.42 -8.13
N HIS A 138 3.87 -18.81 -6.97
CA HIS A 138 4.38 -17.43 -6.85
C HIS A 138 3.45 -16.33 -7.39
N VAL A 139 2.15 -16.58 -7.51
CA VAL A 139 1.20 -15.54 -7.94
C VAL A 139 0.89 -14.57 -6.80
N GLU A 140 0.94 -13.27 -7.09
CA GLU A 140 0.49 -12.21 -6.18
C GLU A 140 -0.92 -11.75 -6.60
N VAL A 141 -1.87 -11.73 -5.68
CA VAL A 141 -3.24 -11.25 -5.90
C VAL A 141 -3.54 -10.11 -4.95
N GLY A 142 -3.70 -8.91 -5.49
CA GLY A 142 -4.03 -7.71 -4.74
C GLY A 142 -5.47 -7.72 -4.22
N ASP A 143 -5.69 -6.88 -3.21
CA ASP A 143 -6.98 -6.77 -2.53
C ASP A 143 -8.12 -6.58 -3.53
N HIS A 144 -9.28 -7.12 -3.17
CA HIS A 144 -10.52 -6.86 -3.89
C HIS A 144 -10.53 -7.38 -5.35
N ALA A 145 -9.52 -8.11 -5.79
CA ALA A 145 -9.48 -8.74 -7.10
C ALA A 145 -10.54 -9.84 -7.23
N ILE A 146 -11.02 -10.07 -8.46
CA ILE A 146 -12.00 -11.12 -8.76
C ILE A 146 -11.43 -12.01 -9.86
N LEU A 147 -11.29 -13.30 -9.56
CA LEU A 147 -11.03 -14.34 -10.52
C LEU A 147 -12.34 -15.08 -10.77
N SER A 148 -12.90 -14.92 -11.97
CA SER A 148 -14.16 -15.58 -12.35
C SER A 148 -13.96 -17.08 -12.56
N GLY A 149 -15.06 -17.82 -12.74
CA GLY A 149 -15.00 -19.28 -12.80
C GLY A 149 -14.05 -19.78 -13.89
N PHE A 150 -13.30 -20.84 -13.61
CA PHE A 150 -12.31 -21.42 -14.52
C PHE A 150 -11.21 -20.45 -14.99
N ALA A 151 -11.01 -19.31 -14.32
CA ALA A 151 -9.88 -18.45 -14.60
C ALA A 151 -8.57 -19.15 -14.19
N GLY A 152 -7.53 -19.02 -15.01
CA GLY A 152 -6.20 -19.55 -14.75
C GLY A 152 -5.16 -18.44 -14.72
N VAL A 153 -4.24 -18.46 -13.75
CA VAL A 153 -3.12 -17.50 -13.67
C VAL A 153 -1.81 -18.26 -13.67
N HIS A 154 -0.95 -17.95 -14.63
CA HIS A 154 0.37 -18.54 -14.77
C HIS A 154 1.30 -18.11 -13.62
N GLN A 155 2.32 -18.94 -13.36
CA GLN A 155 3.27 -18.71 -12.27
C GLN A 155 3.97 -17.35 -12.42
N PHE A 156 4.29 -16.73 -11.28
CA PHE A 156 4.94 -15.41 -11.15
C PHE A 156 4.12 -14.19 -11.63
N CYS A 157 2.88 -14.36 -12.09
CA CYS A 157 2.05 -13.23 -12.49
C CYS A 157 1.52 -12.46 -11.27
N ARG A 158 1.31 -11.16 -11.46
CA ARG A 158 0.66 -10.27 -10.49
C ARG A 158 -0.72 -9.85 -10.96
N ILE A 159 -1.72 -10.04 -10.11
CA ILE A 159 -3.09 -9.57 -10.32
C ILE A 159 -3.31 -8.35 -9.42
N GLY A 160 -3.43 -7.18 -10.01
CA GLY A 160 -3.56 -5.93 -9.28
C GLY A 160 -4.86 -5.80 -8.50
N ALA A 161 -4.86 -4.92 -7.49
CA ALA A 161 -6.04 -4.69 -6.67
C ALA A 161 -7.25 -4.26 -7.52
N HIS A 162 -8.44 -4.74 -7.15
CA HIS A 162 -9.70 -4.51 -7.87
C HIS A 162 -9.73 -4.97 -9.34
N ALA A 163 -8.71 -5.69 -9.83
CA ALA A 163 -8.74 -6.28 -11.16
C ALA A 163 -9.84 -7.33 -11.27
N PHE A 164 -10.27 -7.59 -12.50
CA PHE A 164 -11.31 -8.58 -12.81
C PHE A 164 -10.83 -9.51 -13.92
N ILE A 165 -10.70 -10.80 -13.62
CA ILE A 165 -10.36 -11.84 -14.58
C ILE A 165 -11.66 -12.52 -15.01
N GLY A 166 -11.94 -12.48 -16.32
CA GLY A 166 -13.13 -13.06 -16.93
C GLY A 166 -13.19 -14.58 -16.81
N MET A 167 -14.39 -15.13 -16.96
CA MET A 167 -14.64 -16.58 -16.87
C MET A 167 -13.84 -17.32 -17.95
N GLY A 168 -13.15 -18.41 -17.57
CA GLY A 168 -12.32 -19.21 -18.48
C GLY A 168 -11.07 -18.51 -19.02
N CYS A 169 -10.75 -17.31 -18.53
CA CYS A 169 -9.61 -16.55 -19.00
C CYS A 169 -8.30 -17.11 -18.45
N LEU A 170 -7.34 -17.39 -19.33
CA LEU A 170 -5.99 -17.81 -18.95
C LEU A 170 -5.03 -16.62 -19.05
N VAL A 171 -4.44 -16.24 -17.92
CA VAL A 171 -3.56 -15.09 -17.78
C VAL A 171 -2.10 -15.55 -17.69
N ASN A 172 -1.25 -15.03 -18.56
CA ASN A 172 0.20 -15.35 -18.61
C ASN A 172 1.10 -14.11 -18.46
N GLY A 173 0.53 -12.99 -17.99
CA GLY A 173 1.24 -11.77 -17.67
C GLY A 173 0.49 -10.96 -16.63
N ASP A 174 1.15 -9.95 -16.07
CA ASP A 174 0.57 -9.13 -15.01
C ASP A 174 -0.70 -8.41 -15.48
N VAL A 175 -1.69 -8.35 -14.59
CA VAL A 175 -2.94 -7.60 -14.78
C VAL A 175 -2.88 -6.37 -13.89
N PRO A 176 -2.84 -5.14 -14.43
CA PRO A 176 -2.77 -3.95 -13.60
C PRO A 176 -4.02 -3.78 -12.70
N PRO A 177 -3.90 -3.00 -11.61
CA PRO A 177 -5.04 -2.67 -10.78
C PRO A 177 -6.20 -2.09 -11.58
N PHE A 178 -7.42 -2.39 -11.15
CA PHE A 178 -8.67 -1.91 -11.75
C PHE A 178 -8.98 -2.44 -13.16
N VAL A 179 -8.06 -3.12 -13.83
CA VAL A 179 -8.24 -3.60 -15.21
C VAL A 179 -9.12 -4.84 -15.23
N MET A 180 -9.97 -4.93 -16.24
CA MET A 180 -10.65 -6.17 -16.59
C MET A 180 -9.91 -6.86 -17.72
N VAL A 181 -9.69 -8.16 -17.61
CA VAL A 181 -9.18 -8.99 -18.70
C VAL A 181 -10.15 -10.11 -19.00
N ALA A 182 -10.25 -10.50 -20.27
CA ALA A 182 -11.08 -11.61 -20.71
C ALA A 182 -10.47 -12.28 -21.94
N ASP A 183 -11.13 -13.33 -22.42
CA ASP A 183 -10.74 -14.16 -23.57
C ASP A 183 -9.41 -14.93 -23.36
N GLU A 184 -8.94 -15.57 -24.42
CA GLU A 184 -7.67 -16.28 -24.42
C GLU A 184 -6.49 -15.31 -24.21
N TYR A 185 -5.60 -15.67 -23.30
CA TYR A 185 -4.37 -14.92 -22.96
C TYR A 185 -4.59 -13.53 -22.35
N GLY A 186 -5.70 -13.32 -21.64
CA GLY A 186 -5.83 -12.19 -20.70
C GLY A 186 -5.82 -10.80 -21.34
N ARG A 187 -6.48 -10.62 -22.49
CA ARG A 187 -6.51 -9.31 -23.15
C ARG A 187 -7.27 -8.28 -22.30
N PRO A 188 -6.74 -7.05 -22.12
CA PRO A 188 -7.45 -5.96 -21.44
C PRO A 188 -8.75 -5.58 -22.15
N ARG A 189 -9.86 -5.53 -21.39
CA ARG A 189 -11.23 -5.21 -21.84
C ARG A 189 -11.81 -3.99 -21.14
N GLY A 190 -10.96 -3.08 -20.68
CA GLY A 190 -11.36 -1.86 -19.97
C GLY A 190 -11.09 -1.93 -18.48
N ILE A 191 -11.84 -1.12 -17.72
CA ILE A 191 -11.72 -1.00 -16.27
C ILE A 191 -12.95 -1.60 -15.57
N ASN A 192 -12.77 -2.10 -14.36
CA ASN A 192 -13.81 -2.67 -13.50
C ASN A 192 -14.70 -1.58 -12.89
N ALA A 193 -15.30 -0.75 -13.74
CA ALA A 193 -16.05 0.44 -13.29
C ALA A 193 -17.22 0.08 -12.37
N GLU A 194 -17.95 -1.00 -12.64
CA GLU A 194 -19.06 -1.44 -11.79
C GLU A 194 -18.58 -1.96 -10.43
N GLY A 195 -17.49 -2.73 -10.39
CA GLY A 195 -16.87 -3.15 -9.13
C GLY A 195 -16.39 -1.97 -8.29
N LEU A 196 -15.83 -0.94 -8.94
CA LEU A 196 -15.39 0.29 -8.27
C LEU A 196 -16.56 1.11 -7.71
N LYS A 197 -17.66 1.29 -8.48
CA LYS A 197 -18.88 1.96 -8.00
C LYS A 197 -19.46 1.27 -6.78
N ARG A 198 -19.56 -0.06 -6.80
CA ARG A 198 -20.07 -0.88 -5.68
C ARG A 198 -19.22 -0.74 -4.42
N ARG A 199 -17.95 -0.31 -4.56
CA ARG A 199 -16.98 -0.09 -3.47
C ARG A 199 -16.82 1.39 -3.13
N GLY A 200 -17.74 2.26 -3.57
CA GLY A 200 -17.78 3.66 -3.17
C GLY A 200 -16.81 4.59 -3.88
N PHE A 201 -16.21 4.17 -5.01
CA PHE A 201 -15.43 5.10 -5.83
C PHE A 201 -16.37 6.07 -6.53
N ASP A 202 -16.11 7.37 -6.35
CA ASP A 202 -16.85 8.43 -7.03
C ASP A 202 -16.56 8.49 -8.55
N ALA A 203 -17.36 9.29 -9.25
CA ALA A 203 -17.26 9.45 -10.70
C ALA A 203 -15.92 10.06 -11.14
N GLU A 204 -15.30 10.90 -10.30
CA GLU A 204 -14.04 11.57 -10.60
C GLU A 204 -12.88 10.56 -10.59
N ARG A 205 -12.76 9.76 -9.53
CA ARG A 205 -11.76 8.69 -9.38
C ARG A 205 -11.90 7.65 -10.47
N ILE A 206 -13.12 7.20 -10.77
CA ILE A 206 -13.37 6.27 -11.89
C ILE A 206 -12.97 6.92 -13.22
N GLY A 207 -13.24 8.23 -13.37
CA GLY A 207 -12.80 9.02 -14.52
C GLY A 207 -11.28 9.04 -14.68
N ALA A 208 -10.54 9.25 -13.58
CA ALA A 208 -9.07 9.23 -13.56
C ALA A 208 -8.51 7.86 -13.96
N ILE A 209 -9.04 6.78 -13.37
CA ILE A 209 -8.65 5.40 -13.70
C ILE A 209 -8.92 5.09 -15.17
N ARG A 210 -10.06 5.56 -15.71
CA ARG A 210 -10.40 5.38 -17.13
C ARG A 210 -9.44 6.13 -18.04
N ARG A 211 -9.03 7.36 -17.67
CA ARG A 211 -8.02 8.11 -18.43
C ARG A 211 -6.68 7.36 -18.42
N ALA A 212 -6.25 6.87 -17.25
CA ALA A 212 -5.02 6.08 -17.13
C ALA A 212 -5.04 4.82 -18.01
N TYR A 213 -6.15 4.07 -18.02
CA TYR A 213 -6.34 2.92 -18.91
C TYR A 213 -6.20 3.31 -20.39
N ARG A 214 -6.85 4.41 -20.81
CA ARG A 214 -6.75 4.89 -22.20
C ARG A 214 -5.32 5.28 -22.56
N THR A 215 -4.60 5.94 -21.66
CA THR A 215 -3.19 6.28 -21.87
C THR A 215 -2.33 5.03 -22.06
N LEU A 216 -2.55 3.97 -21.27
CA LEU A 216 -1.78 2.74 -21.34
C LEU A 216 -2.10 1.87 -22.57
N TYR A 217 -3.38 1.73 -22.91
CA TYR A 217 -3.83 0.68 -23.84
C TYR A 217 -4.43 1.21 -25.14
N MET A 218 -4.81 2.49 -25.21
CA MET A 218 -5.56 3.04 -26.35
C MET A 218 -4.87 4.24 -27.03
N SER A 219 -3.83 4.82 -26.43
CA SER A 219 -3.15 6.01 -26.95
C SER A 219 -2.26 5.73 -28.16
N GLY A 220 -1.89 4.46 -28.39
CA GLY A 220 -0.89 4.08 -29.39
C GLY A 220 0.55 4.45 -29.01
N LEU A 221 0.76 5.05 -27.83
CA LEU A 221 2.09 5.42 -27.36
C LEU A 221 2.93 4.17 -27.03
N PRO A 222 4.25 4.21 -27.29
CA PRO A 222 5.17 3.24 -26.71
C PRO A 222 5.06 3.23 -25.18
N ARG A 223 5.27 2.07 -24.56
CA ARG A 223 5.09 1.89 -23.10
C ARG A 223 5.82 2.96 -22.28
N ALA A 224 7.07 3.29 -22.63
CA ALA A 224 7.85 4.30 -21.90
C ALA A 224 7.16 5.67 -21.91
N GLU A 225 6.64 6.10 -23.06
CA GLU A 225 5.93 7.37 -23.21
C GLU A 225 4.56 7.35 -22.53
N ALA A 226 3.83 6.24 -22.61
CA ALA A 226 2.58 6.06 -21.86
C ALA A 226 2.82 6.16 -20.35
N MET A 227 3.91 5.57 -19.84
CA MET A 227 4.30 5.70 -18.43
C MET A 227 4.68 7.14 -18.06
N THR A 228 5.42 7.84 -18.92
CA THR A 228 5.71 9.27 -18.72
C THR A 228 4.42 10.09 -18.71
N ALA A 229 3.48 9.85 -19.61
CA ALA A 229 2.20 10.55 -19.66
C ALA A 229 1.31 10.27 -18.43
N LEU A 230 1.35 9.04 -17.90
CA LEU A 230 0.72 8.73 -16.61
C LEU A 230 1.38 9.46 -15.44
N HIS A 231 2.71 9.50 -15.45
CA HIS A 231 3.50 10.19 -14.43
C HIS A 231 3.49 11.70 -14.59
N ALA A 232 3.11 12.25 -15.74
CA ALA A 232 3.07 13.69 -16.01
C ALA A 232 2.02 14.45 -15.19
N ALA A 233 1.26 13.77 -14.32
CA ALA A 233 0.63 14.40 -13.15
C ALA A 233 1.65 14.92 -12.12
N LEU A 234 2.93 14.57 -12.28
CA LEU A 234 4.10 14.99 -11.52
C LEU A 234 5.15 15.53 -12.51
N HIS A 235 5.42 16.83 -12.44
CA HIS A 235 6.46 17.48 -13.25
C HIS A 235 7.73 17.64 -12.40
N VAL A 236 8.82 16.98 -12.81
CA VAL A 236 10.14 17.18 -12.20
C VAL A 236 10.82 18.35 -12.90
N ILE A 237 11.16 19.39 -12.16
CA ILE A 237 11.83 20.60 -12.66
C ILE A 237 13.22 20.66 -12.01
N ASP A 238 14.26 20.61 -12.83
CA ASP A 238 15.65 20.77 -12.38
C ASP A 238 16.19 22.15 -12.77
N GLY A 239 17.00 22.75 -11.90
CA GLY A 239 17.62 24.07 -12.10
C GLY A 239 16.66 25.29 -12.11
N ARG A 240 15.34 25.10 -12.00
CA ARG A 240 14.31 26.18 -12.02
C ARG A 240 13.37 26.13 -10.81
N SER A 241 13.87 25.70 -9.65
CA SER A 241 13.09 25.56 -8.41
C SER A 241 12.39 26.84 -7.98
N HIS A 242 13.05 28.00 -8.06
CA HIS A 242 12.45 29.29 -7.69
C HIS A 242 11.29 29.69 -8.58
N GLU A 243 11.40 29.46 -9.89
CA GLU A 243 10.30 29.77 -10.83
C GLU A 243 9.08 28.89 -10.56
N ALA A 244 9.31 27.59 -10.33
CA ALA A 244 8.26 26.66 -9.96
C ALA A 244 7.59 27.05 -8.63
N MET A 245 8.40 27.44 -7.63
CA MET A 245 7.91 27.91 -6.34
C MET A 245 7.05 29.17 -6.47
N ILE A 246 7.50 30.17 -7.24
CA ILE A 246 6.74 31.41 -7.48
C ILE A 246 5.43 31.14 -8.22
N ALA A 247 5.42 30.18 -9.15
CA ALA A 247 4.24 29.81 -9.93
C ALA A 247 3.25 28.92 -9.16
N ALA A 248 3.67 28.29 -8.06
CA ALA A 248 2.84 27.34 -7.32
C ALA A 248 1.70 28.01 -6.53
N ASP A 249 0.58 27.30 -6.41
CA ASP A 249 -0.50 27.66 -5.49
C ASP A 249 -0.16 27.31 -4.03
N VAL A 250 0.49 26.16 -3.83
CA VAL A 250 0.98 25.66 -2.53
C VAL A 250 2.32 24.96 -2.72
N VAL A 251 3.23 25.11 -1.77
CA VAL A 251 4.58 24.51 -1.79
C VAL A 251 4.72 23.50 -0.65
N LEU A 252 5.07 22.25 -0.96
CA LEU A 252 5.44 21.23 0.03
C LEU A 252 6.96 21.07 0.05
N LEU A 253 7.58 21.24 1.22
CA LEU A 253 9.05 21.30 1.34
C LEU A 253 9.58 20.31 2.38
N ALA A 254 10.76 19.74 2.10
CA ALA A 254 11.55 18.95 3.05
C ALA A 254 12.82 19.67 3.53
N SER A 255 12.91 20.99 3.31
CA SER A 255 14.06 21.82 3.67
C SER A 255 13.62 23.18 4.25
N GLY A 256 14.29 23.61 5.31
CA GLY A 256 13.99 24.79 6.11
C GLY A 256 14.60 26.05 5.52
N THR A 257 15.67 25.93 4.73
CA THR A 257 16.19 27.03 3.91
C THR A 257 15.24 27.35 2.76
N ALA A 258 14.72 26.31 2.08
CA ALA A 258 13.70 26.46 1.05
C ALA A 258 12.38 27.03 1.60
N ALA A 259 12.06 26.77 2.88
CA ALA A 259 10.87 27.35 3.52
C ALA A 259 10.97 28.88 3.62
N LEU A 260 12.18 29.43 3.81
CA LEU A 260 12.39 30.88 3.75
C LEU A 260 12.15 31.42 2.34
N GLU A 261 12.62 30.72 1.31
CA GLU A 261 12.41 31.11 -0.09
C GLU A 261 10.93 31.13 -0.45
N ALA A 262 10.15 30.14 -0.02
CA ALA A 262 8.71 30.09 -0.24
C ALA A 262 7.98 31.23 0.51
N MET A 263 8.40 31.52 1.74
CA MET A 263 7.96 32.69 2.49
C MET A 263 8.33 34.00 1.79
N LEU A 264 9.50 34.10 1.16
CA LEU A 264 9.89 35.28 0.38
C LEU A 264 9.01 35.43 -0.87
N ALA A 265 8.67 34.32 -1.53
CA ALA A 265 7.78 34.23 -2.70
C ALA A 265 6.28 34.42 -2.36
N LYS A 266 5.93 34.53 -1.07
CA LYS A 266 4.56 34.70 -0.55
C LYS A 266 3.64 33.54 -0.87
N ARG A 267 4.19 32.33 -0.84
CA ARG A 267 3.47 31.11 -1.21
C ARG A 267 3.03 30.34 0.03
N PRO A 268 1.76 29.91 0.10
CA PRO A 268 1.31 28.95 1.11
C PRO A 268 2.23 27.73 1.11
N THR A 269 2.64 27.30 2.30
CA THR A 269 3.72 26.32 2.44
C THR A 269 3.38 25.30 3.52
N VAL A 270 3.77 24.05 3.30
CA VAL A 270 3.79 22.98 4.30
C VAL A 270 5.21 22.44 4.38
N VAL A 271 5.72 22.23 5.60
CA VAL A 271 7.06 21.70 5.80
C VAL A 271 6.96 20.32 6.45
N GLY A 272 7.56 19.31 5.80
CA GLY A 272 7.60 17.94 6.28
C GLY A 272 9.04 17.47 6.46
N TYR A 273 9.36 16.91 7.62
CA TYR A 273 10.72 16.51 7.96
C TYR A 273 10.76 15.13 8.62
N ARG A 274 11.57 14.25 8.04
CA ARG A 274 11.83 12.92 8.59
C ARG A 274 13.32 12.60 8.51
N ILE A 275 13.89 12.16 9.63
CA ILE A 275 15.30 11.73 9.69
C ILE A 275 15.34 10.24 9.98
N ALA A 276 16.50 9.62 9.80
CA ALA A 276 16.68 8.21 10.12
C ALA A 276 16.31 7.93 11.60
N PRO A 277 15.61 6.81 11.90
CA PRO A 277 15.18 6.50 13.27
C PRO A 277 16.32 6.47 14.29
N SER A 278 17.51 5.99 13.89
CA SER A 278 18.72 5.97 14.71
C SER A 278 19.20 7.38 15.06
N THR A 279 19.20 8.29 14.09
CA THR A 279 19.55 9.70 14.28
C THR A 279 18.53 10.38 15.20
N HIS A 280 17.23 10.16 14.97
CA HIS A 280 16.18 10.71 15.83
C HIS A 280 16.31 10.23 17.28
N PHE A 281 16.58 8.94 17.48
CA PHE A 281 16.81 8.36 18.79
C PHE A 281 17.99 9.01 19.51
N LEU A 282 19.13 9.17 18.83
CA LEU A 282 20.34 9.75 19.40
C LEU A 282 20.16 11.23 19.75
N VAL A 283 19.59 12.03 18.84
CA VAL A 283 19.33 13.47 19.05
C VAL A 283 18.36 13.70 20.22
N ARG A 284 17.31 12.86 20.32
CA ARG A 284 16.35 12.93 21.44
C ARG A 284 17.00 12.51 22.76
N ARG A 285 17.84 11.46 22.75
CA ARG A 285 18.53 10.97 23.96
C ARG A 285 19.54 11.96 24.51
N LEU A 286 20.20 12.72 23.64
CA LEU A 286 21.19 13.74 24.00
C LEU A 286 20.58 15.11 24.32
N GLY A 287 19.25 15.27 24.26
CA GLY A 287 18.59 16.54 24.57
C GLY A 287 18.98 17.70 23.63
N MET A 288 19.35 17.38 22.39
CA MET A 288 19.89 18.34 21.44
C MET A 288 18.79 19.12 20.67
N LEU A 289 17.54 18.67 20.71
CA LEU A 289 16.39 19.39 20.16
C LEU A 289 15.87 20.40 21.19
N LYS A 290 16.40 21.63 21.13
CA LYS A 290 16.06 22.72 22.06
C LYS A 290 15.09 23.76 21.49
N ILE A 291 14.64 23.56 20.25
CA ILE A 291 13.81 24.51 19.49
C ILE A 291 12.42 23.93 19.32
N GLN A 292 11.39 24.73 19.63
CA GLN A 292 9.98 24.34 19.46
C GLN A 292 9.49 24.51 18.02
N ARG A 293 10.20 25.30 17.20
CA ARG A 293 9.86 25.63 15.81
C ARG A 293 11.11 25.48 14.95
N TYR A 294 10.98 24.90 13.77
CA TYR A 294 12.12 24.50 12.94
C TYR A 294 12.21 25.28 11.64
N SER A 295 11.08 25.60 11.00
CA SER A 295 11.10 26.36 9.78
C SER A 295 11.34 27.84 10.08
N LEU A 296 12.16 28.48 9.23
CA LEU A 296 12.47 29.90 9.37
C LEU A 296 11.22 30.80 9.39
N PRO A 297 10.15 30.55 8.61
CA PRO A 297 8.93 31.37 8.68
C PRO A 297 8.30 31.38 10.08
N ASN A 298 8.22 30.22 10.74
CA ASN A 298 7.66 30.12 12.09
C ASN A 298 8.60 30.69 13.16
N VAL A 299 9.92 30.50 13.01
CA VAL A 299 10.93 31.09 13.90
C VAL A 299 10.90 32.62 13.83
N LEU A 300 10.82 33.19 12.62
CA LEU A 300 10.77 34.64 12.42
C LEU A 300 9.45 35.28 12.87
N ALA A 301 8.35 34.52 12.80
CA ALA A 301 7.04 34.95 13.29
C ALA A 301 6.92 34.87 14.81
N ASP A 302 7.79 34.08 15.45
CA ASP A 302 7.60 33.60 16.83
C ASP A 302 6.21 32.98 17.05
N ALA A 303 5.65 32.38 16.00
CA ALA A 303 4.32 31.76 15.96
C ALA A 303 4.28 30.64 14.92
N GLU A 304 3.34 29.72 15.07
CA GLU A 304 3.07 28.69 14.05
C GLU A 304 2.19 29.29 12.96
N VAL A 305 2.83 29.85 11.94
CA VAL A 305 2.16 30.46 10.79
C VAL A 305 1.99 29.47 9.64
N ILE A 306 2.85 28.46 9.54
CA ILE A 306 2.71 27.36 8.58
C ILE A 306 2.80 25.98 9.28
N PRO A 307 2.11 24.96 8.75
CA PRO A 307 2.21 23.59 9.27
C PRO A 307 3.63 23.02 9.18
N GLU A 308 4.14 22.49 10.29
CA GLU A 308 5.39 21.75 10.38
C GLU A 308 5.13 20.33 10.89
N LEU A 309 5.34 19.32 10.04
CA LEU A 309 5.16 17.91 10.40
C LEU A 309 6.51 17.22 10.55
N MET A 310 6.80 16.70 11.74
CA MET A 310 8.09 16.09 12.09
C MET A 310 7.94 14.60 12.42
N GLN A 311 8.88 13.79 11.96
CA GLN A 311 9.03 12.38 12.34
C GLN A 311 7.73 11.58 12.21
N ASP A 312 7.09 11.24 13.32
CA ASP A 312 5.85 10.44 13.37
C ASP A 312 4.65 11.22 12.83
N ASP A 313 4.69 12.55 12.85
CA ASP A 313 3.67 13.41 12.25
C ASP A 313 3.88 13.55 10.73
N CYS A 314 5.10 13.38 10.23
CA CYS A 314 5.48 13.50 8.83
C CYS A 314 5.08 12.26 8.01
N THR A 315 3.78 12.01 7.89
CA THR A 315 3.20 10.90 7.11
C THR A 315 2.51 11.41 5.85
N GLY A 316 2.44 10.57 4.81
CA GLY A 316 1.76 10.91 3.56
C GLY A 316 0.34 11.47 3.74
N PRO A 317 -0.54 10.82 4.53
CA PRO A 317 -1.89 11.32 4.79
C PRO A 317 -1.92 12.70 5.46
N ARG A 318 -1.08 12.94 6.47
CA ARG A 318 -1.06 14.23 7.19
C ARG A 318 -0.45 15.36 6.37
N LEU A 319 0.55 15.06 5.54
CA LEU A 319 1.10 16.02 4.58
C LEU A 319 0.04 16.39 3.53
N ALA A 320 -0.73 15.41 3.05
CA ALA A 320 -1.82 15.65 2.10
C ALA A 320 -2.93 16.49 2.72
N GLU A 321 -3.34 16.19 3.96
CA GLU A 321 -4.32 16.98 4.72
C GLU A 321 -3.87 18.43 4.92
N ALA A 322 -2.61 18.64 5.33
CA ALA A 322 -2.05 19.98 5.51
C ALA A 322 -1.98 20.78 4.20
N VAL A 323 -1.68 20.12 3.08
CA VAL A 323 -1.67 20.76 1.76
C VAL A 323 -3.10 21.05 1.29
N ALA A 324 -4.03 20.11 1.45
CA ALA A 324 -5.43 20.27 1.05
C ALA A 324 -6.11 21.44 1.77
N ARG A 325 -5.79 21.64 3.06
CA ARG A 325 -6.30 22.76 3.85
C ARG A 325 -6.10 24.12 3.18
N TRP A 326 -4.96 24.35 2.52
CA TRP A 326 -4.71 25.62 1.81
C TRP A 326 -5.65 25.85 0.61
N PHE A 327 -6.14 24.79 -0.01
CA PHE A 327 -7.12 24.86 -1.09
C PHE A 327 -8.56 24.93 -0.58
N GLU A 328 -8.85 24.25 0.54
CA GLU A 328 -10.17 24.25 1.18
C GLU A 328 -10.48 25.57 1.89
N HIS A 329 -9.45 26.25 2.39
CA HIS A 329 -9.52 27.50 3.16
C HIS A 329 -8.66 28.60 2.50
N PRO A 330 -9.05 29.13 1.33
CA PRO A 330 -8.29 30.16 0.61
C PRO A 330 -8.10 31.45 1.44
N GLU A 331 -8.97 31.73 2.40
CA GLU A 331 -8.85 32.82 3.36
C GLU A 331 -7.61 32.69 4.25
N GLU A 332 -7.26 31.47 4.67
CA GLU A 332 -6.05 31.22 5.48
C GLU A 332 -4.79 31.44 4.63
N ALA A 333 -4.81 30.98 3.38
CA ALA A 333 -3.73 31.22 2.42
C ALA A 333 -3.53 32.72 2.14
N ALA A 334 -4.63 33.48 2.00
CA ALA A 334 -4.57 34.92 1.82
C ALA A 334 -4.03 35.66 3.06
N ALA A 335 -4.36 35.18 4.26
CA ALA A 335 -3.89 35.75 5.53
C ALA A 335 -2.38 35.61 5.74
N LEU A 336 -1.71 34.63 5.09
CA LEU A 336 -0.26 34.49 5.13
C LEU A 336 0.50 35.63 4.45
N VAL A 337 -0.06 36.19 3.37
CA VAL A 337 0.61 37.20 2.55
C VAL A 337 1.08 38.42 3.35
N PRO A 338 0.24 39.08 4.19
CA PRO A 338 0.69 40.20 5.01
C PRO A 338 1.75 39.80 6.05
N VAL A 339 1.63 38.61 6.66
CA VAL A 339 2.61 38.09 7.63
C VAL A 339 3.98 37.93 6.96
N PHE A 340 4.02 37.24 5.81
CA PHE A 340 5.24 37.01 5.06
C PHE A 340 5.82 38.29 4.45
N ARG A 341 4.99 39.29 4.16
CA ARG A 341 5.46 40.61 3.73
C ARG A 341 6.16 41.35 4.87
N ALA A 342 5.56 41.40 6.06
CA ALA A 342 6.18 42.01 7.23
C ALA A 342 7.51 41.33 7.60
N GLN A 343 7.57 40.00 7.52
CA GLN A 343 8.81 39.25 7.75
C GLN A 343 9.89 39.57 6.71
N HIS A 344 9.52 39.66 5.43
CA HIS A 344 10.45 40.05 4.36
C HIS A 344 10.99 41.46 4.59
N GLU A 345 10.14 42.44 4.90
CA GLU A 345 10.58 43.79 5.21
C GLU A 345 11.53 43.84 6.43
N ARG A 346 11.26 43.04 7.46
CA ARG A 346 12.16 42.91 8.63
C ARG A 346 13.51 42.31 8.30
N LEU A 347 13.60 41.42 7.30
CA LEU A 347 14.86 40.84 6.84
C LEU A 347 15.64 41.80 5.93
N ARG A 348 14.93 42.70 5.24
CA ARG A 348 15.51 43.70 4.33
C ARG A 348 16.11 44.90 5.10
N ARG A 349 17.06 44.63 5.98
CA ARG A 349 17.72 45.61 6.87
C ARG A 349 19.09 46.09 6.39
N ASP A 350 19.32 46.10 5.07
CA ASP A 350 20.61 46.51 4.48
C ASP A 350 21.80 45.87 5.21
N ALA A 351 21.71 44.56 5.52
CA ALA A 351 22.68 43.86 6.35
C ALA A 351 24.08 43.86 5.70
N ASP A 352 24.13 43.90 4.38
CA ASP A 352 25.32 44.13 3.57
C ASP A 352 25.92 45.52 3.82
N ARG A 353 25.09 46.57 3.87
CA ARG A 353 25.54 47.93 4.19
C ARG A 353 26.03 48.03 5.64
N LEU A 354 25.28 47.48 6.59
CA LEU A 354 25.66 47.47 8.00
C LEU A 354 26.95 46.65 8.26
N ALA A 355 27.14 45.55 7.54
CA ALA A 355 28.37 44.78 7.60
C ALA A 355 29.54 45.54 6.97
N ALA A 356 29.31 46.25 5.85
CA ALA A 356 30.31 47.11 5.24
C ALA A 356 30.70 48.27 6.17
N ASP A 357 29.72 48.96 6.76
CA ASP A 357 29.92 50.04 7.73
C ASP A 357 30.72 49.54 8.95
N ALA A 358 30.37 48.35 9.50
CA ALA A 358 31.10 47.76 10.62
C ALA A 358 32.55 47.36 10.26
N VAL A 359 32.82 46.93 9.01
CA VAL A 359 34.18 46.65 8.55
C VAL A 359 34.97 47.95 8.37
N VAL A 360 34.35 49.02 7.86
CA VAL A 360 34.96 50.34 7.76
C VAL A 360 35.32 50.85 9.16
N ASP A 361 34.40 50.78 10.12
CA ASP A 361 34.64 51.18 11.52
C ASP A 361 35.81 50.40 12.17
N LEU A 362 35.98 49.12 11.82
CA LEU A 362 37.09 48.27 12.31
C LEU A 362 38.45 48.66 11.71
N VAL A 363 38.47 49.17 10.48
CA VAL A 363 39.69 49.59 9.78
C VAL A 363 40.09 51.02 10.16
N GLU A 364 39.10 51.86 10.50
CA GLU A 364 39.30 53.27 10.89
C GLU A 364 39.44 53.48 12.40
N ALA A 365 39.28 52.43 13.22
CA ALA A 365 39.55 52.48 14.65
C ALA A 365 41.06 52.70 14.94
N PRO A 366 41.44 53.74 15.70
CA PRO A 366 42.83 54.18 15.91
C PRO A 366 43.70 53.25 16.76
#